data_AF-A0A3B0C449-F1
#
_entry.id   AF-A0A3B0C449-F1
#
_cell.length_a   1.000
_cell.length_b   1.000
_cell.length_c   1.000
_cell.angle_alpha   90.00
_cell.angle_beta   90.00
_cell.angle_gamma   90.00
#
_symmetry.space_group_name_H-M   'P 1'
#
loop_
_entity.id
_entity.type
_entity.pdbx_description
1 polymer ?
#
loop_
_entity_poly.entity_id
_entity_poly.type
_entity_poly.pdbx_seq_one_letter_code
_entity_poly.pdbx_strand_id
1 'polypeptide(L)'
;MKKMVSLISLLLFIGIGLFSVYSFMFPFEAGQRLQGAWFGLILFVSPIGVVMSWFCRPVGKASKIRTVSIIGHLLLLLFLILYMTLGYVIWGV
;
A
#
# COMPACT_ATOMS: atom_id res chain seq x y z
N MET A 1 -2.95 -23.03 -5.48
CA MET A 1 -1.84 -22.07 -5.27
C MET A 1 -2.12 -20.67 -5.83
N LYS A 2 -2.36 -20.48 -7.14
CA LYS A 2 -2.56 -19.14 -7.75
C LYS A 2 -3.68 -18.29 -7.13
N LYS A 3 -4.78 -18.92 -6.69
CA LYS A 3 -5.91 -18.26 -6.00
C LYS A 3 -5.55 -17.78 -4.59
N MET A 4 -4.70 -18.53 -3.87
CA MET A 4 -4.22 -18.15 -2.54
C MET A 4 -3.29 -16.95 -2.60
N VAL A 5 -2.37 -16.89 -3.57
CA VAL A 5 -1.44 -15.75 -3.73
C VAL A 5 -2.21 -14.46 -3.97
N SER A 6 -3.26 -14.50 -4.80
CA SER A 6 -4.13 -13.34 -5.03
C SER A 6 -4.91 -12.92 -3.77
N LEU A 7 -5.33 -13.87 -2.93
CA LEU A 7 -5.99 -13.60 -1.65
C LEU A 7 -5.03 -12.99 -0.63
N ILE A 8 -3.79 -13.49 -0.55
CA ILE A 8 -2.75 -12.94 0.32
C ILE A 8 -2.41 -11.50 -0.10
N SER A 9 -2.26 -11.24 -1.40
CA SER A 9 -2.02 -9.87 -1.90
C SER A 9 -3.18 -8.92 -1.57
N LEU A 10 -4.43 -9.41 -1.63
CA LEU A 10 -5.59 -8.62 -1.24
C LEU A 10 -5.61 -8.34 0.27
N LEU A 11 -5.26 -9.33 1.10
CA LEU A 11 -5.20 -9.17 2.55
C LEU A 11 -4.08 -8.21 2.98
N LEU A 12 -2.92 -8.27 2.34
CA LEU A 12 -1.83 -7.31 2.55
C LEU A 12 -2.27 -5.90 2.19
N PHE A 13 -2.95 -5.73 1.05
CA PHE A 13 -3.52 -4.44 0.65
C PHE A 13 -4.52 -3.90 1.68
N ILE A 14 -5.48 -4.73 2.13
CA ILE A 14 -6.47 -4.34 3.14
C ILE A 14 -5.78 -3.97 4.46
N GLY A 15 -4.82 -4.78 4.91
CA GLY A 15 -4.09 -4.53 6.15
C GLY A 15 -3.34 -3.20 6.12
N ILE A 16 -2.60 -2.93 5.04
CA ILE A 16 -1.87 -1.67 4.87
C ILE A 16 -2.83 -0.49 4.71
N GLY A 17 -3.93 -0.66 3.99
CA GLY A 17 -4.97 0.37 3.84
C GLY A 17 -5.58 0.76 5.18
N LEU A 18 -5.97 -0.22 6.00
CA LEU A 18 -6.52 0.04 7.34
C LEU A 18 -5.52 0.74 8.25
N PHE A 19 -4.25 0.33 8.22
CA PHE A 19 -3.19 0.99 8.98
C PHE A 19 -2.89 2.41 8.48
N SER A 20 -2.97 2.64 7.17
CA SER A 20 -2.81 3.97 6.58
C SER A 20 -3.94 4.90 7.01
N VAL A 21 -5.20 4.44 6.95
CA VAL A 21 -6.38 5.20 7.41
C VAL A 21 -6.29 5.49 8.91
N TYR A 22 -5.90 4.51 9.73
CA TYR A 22 -5.67 4.71 11.16
C TYR A 22 -4.64 5.80 11.43
N SER A 23 -3.53 5.80 10.69
CA SER A 23 -2.46 6.81 10.83
C SER A 23 -2.88 8.23 10.41
N PHE A 24 -3.97 8.36 9.64
CA PHE A 24 -4.58 9.64 9.31
C PHE A 24 -5.60 10.12 10.33
N MET A 25 -6.43 9.20 10.82
CA MET A 25 -7.44 9.52 11.84
C MET A 25 -6.80 9.90 13.17
N PHE A 26 -5.62 9.35 13.45
CA PHE A 26 -4.78 9.72 14.59
C PHE A 26 -3.48 10.31 14.04
N PRO A 27 -3.47 11.62 13.69
CA PRO A 27 -2.29 12.24 13.11
C PRO A 27 -1.16 12.16 14.13
N PHE A 28 -0.21 11.26 13.87
CA PHE A 28 1.05 11.25 14.59
C PHE A 28 1.74 12.58 14.33
N GLU A 29 2.34 13.18 15.37
CA GLU A 29 3.19 14.34 15.19
C GLU A 29 4.25 14.01 14.12
N ALA A 30 4.42 14.92 13.15
CA ALA A 30 5.37 14.75 12.07
C ALA A 30 6.76 14.42 12.65
N GLY A 31 7.33 13.29 12.28
CA GLY A 31 8.63 12.82 12.78
C GLY A 31 8.57 11.76 13.88
N GLN A 32 7.38 11.31 14.30
CA GLN A 32 7.29 10.13 15.16
C GLN A 32 7.80 8.87 14.46
N ARG A 33 8.56 8.05 15.18
CA ARG A 33 9.17 6.81 14.67
C ARG A 33 8.16 5.82 14.09
N LEU A 34 6.94 5.80 14.63
CA LEU A 34 5.85 4.95 14.11
C LEU A 34 5.51 5.32 12.65
N GLN A 35 5.46 6.62 12.34
CA GLN A 35 5.19 7.15 11.01
C GLN A 35 6.23 6.66 9.98
N GLY A 36 7.51 6.71 10.33
CA GLY A 36 8.59 6.18 9.49
C GLY A 36 8.50 4.68 9.25
N ALA A 37 8.08 3.91 10.26
CA ALA A 37 7.85 2.47 10.12
C ALA A 37 6.70 2.15 9.14
N TRP A 38 5.60 2.93 9.18
CA TRP A 38 4.49 2.80 8.23
C TRP A 38 4.92 3.07 6.79
N PHE A 39 5.72 4.10 6.56
CA PHE A 39 6.26 4.42 5.24
C PHE A 39 7.17 3.33 4.71
N GLY A 40 8.06 2.81 5.57
CA GLY A 40 8.88 1.66 5.25
C GLY A 40 8.04 0.44 4.85
N LEU A 41 6.93 0.20 5.55
CA LEU A 41 6.03 -0.90 5.27
C LEU A 41 5.34 -0.74 3.89
N ILE A 42 4.85 0.46 3.55
CA ILE A 42 4.26 0.73 2.24
C ILE A 42 5.31 0.55 1.12
N LEU A 43 6.52 1.06 1.31
CA LEU A 43 7.63 0.94 0.36
C LEU A 43 8.07 -0.51 0.12
N PHE A 44 8.06 -1.35 1.15
CA PHE A 44 8.46 -2.75 1.00
C PHE A 44 7.34 -3.64 0.49
N VAL A 45 6.15 -3.53 1.09
CA VAL A 45 5.07 -4.49 0.83
C VAL A 45 4.34 -4.17 -0.47
N SER A 46 4.23 -2.88 -0.87
CA SER A 46 3.49 -2.53 -2.09
C SER A 46 4.13 -3.06 -3.37
N PRO A 47 5.46 -2.95 -3.59
CA PRO A 47 6.11 -3.58 -4.73
C PRO A 47 5.97 -5.11 -4.72
N ILE A 48 6.09 -5.74 -3.56
CA ILE A 48 5.92 -7.19 -3.41
C ILE A 48 4.48 -7.60 -3.80
N GLY A 49 3.47 -6.87 -3.32
CA GLY A 49 2.06 -7.10 -3.65
C GLY A 49 1.75 -6.93 -5.14
N VAL A 50 2.34 -5.92 -5.79
CA VAL A 50 2.24 -5.72 -7.24
C VAL A 50 2.90 -6.88 -7.99
N VAL A 51 4.12 -7.28 -7.62
CA VAL A 51 4.87 -8.38 -8.25
C VAL A 51 4.11 -9.70 -8.10
N MET A 52 3.65 -10.03 -6.90
CA MET A 52 2.84 -11.23 -6.64
C MET A 52 1.55 -11.25 -7.48
N SER A 53 0.90 -10.10 -7.59
CA SER A 53 -0.30 -9.93 -8.41
C SER A 53 0.00 -10.02 -9.91
N TRP A 54 1.18 -9.58 -10.36
CA TRP A 54 1.60 -9.60 -11.76
C TRP A 54 1.91 -11.01 -12.28
N PHE A 55 2.64 -11.81 -11.49
CA PHE A 55 2.98 -13.19 -11.86
C PHE A 55 1.80 -14.17 -11.75
N CYS A 56 0.74 -13.79 -11.03
CA CYS A 56 -0.52 -14.51 -11.09
C CYS A 56 -1.27 -14.15 -12.38
N ARG A 57 -1.47 -15.13 -13.28
CA ARG A 57 -2.46 -15.07 -14.37
C ARG A 57 -3.76 -15.77 -13.94
N PRO A 58 -4.67 -15.08 -13.21
CA PRO A 58 -5.96 -15.64 -12.86
C PRO A 58 -6.97 -15.55 -14.02
N VAL A 59 -7.85 -16.54 -14.13
CA VAL A 59 -8.98 -16.59 -15.07
C VAL A 59 -10.26 -16.19 -14.31
N GLY A 60 -11.16 -15.41 -14.95
CA GLY A 60 -12.47 -15.04 -14.39
C GLY A 60 -12.42 -14.02 -13.24
N LYS A 61 -13.23 -14.19 -12.18
CA LYS A 61 -13.35 -13.23 -11.06
C LYS A 61 -12.02 -12.90 -10.35
N ALA A 62 -11.06 -13.81 -10.39
CA ALA A 62 -9.73 -13.58 -9.81
C ALA A 62 -8.88 -12.58 -10.63
N SER A 63 -9.23 -12.30 -11.89
CA SER A 63 -8.66 -11.19 -12.69
C SER A 63 -9.06 -9.83 -12.12
N LYS A 64 -10.32 -9.64 -11.72
CA LYS A 64 -10.77 -8.40 -11.07
C LYS A 64 -10.05 -8.14 -9.76
N ILE A 65 -9.84 -9.19 -8.94
CA ILE A 65 -9.12 -9.10 -7.66
C ILE A 65 -7.66 -8.70 -7.89
N ARG A 66 -7.00 -9.24 -8.91
CA ARG A 66 -5.66 -8.81 -9.32
C ARG A 66 -5.62 -7.33 -9.67
N THR A 67 -6.54 -6.85 -10.52
CA THR A 67 -6.58 -5.45 -10.93
C THR A 67 -6.76 -4.52 -9.73
N VAL A 68 -7.71 -4.84 -8.84
CA VAL A 68 -7.95 -4.07 -7.61
C VAL A 68 -6.71 -4.07 -6.70
N SER A 69 -6.03 -5.21 -6.55
CA SER A 69 -4.83 -5.29 -5.72
C SER A 69 -3.67 -4.47 -6.31
N ILE A 70 -3.46 -4.51 -7.63
CA ILE A 70 -2.41 -3.71 -8.28
C ILE A 70 -2.73 -2.21 -8.14
N ILE A 71 -3.95 -1.80 -8.48
CA ILE A 71 -4.38 -0.39 -8.37
C ILE A 71 -4.24 0.08 -6.93
N GLY A 72 -4.66 -0.72 -5.96
CA GLY A 72 -4.55 -0.38 -4.54
C GLY A 72 -3.12 -0.12 -4.08
N HIS A 73 -2.17 -0.99 -4.44
CA HIS A 73 -0.76 -0.80 -4.10
C HIS A 73 -0.14 0.40 -4.83
N LEU A 74 -0.52 0.65 -6.09
CA LEU A 74 -0.08 1.84 -6.82
C LEU A 74 -0.62 3.13 -6.18
N LEU A 75 -1.87 3.13 -5.72
CA LEU A 75 -2.46 4.26 -5.01
C LEU A 75 -1.78 4.48 -3.65
N LEU A 76 -1.40 3.44 -2.92
CA LEU A 76 -0.64 3.58 -1.67
C LEU A 76 0.74 4.19 -1.91
N LEU A 77 1.43 3.79 -2.98
CA LEU A 77 2.72 4.37 -3.36
C LEU A 77 2.57 5.83 -3.80
N LEU A 78 1.57 6.14 -4.64
CA LEU A 78 1.27 7.51 -5.05
C LEU A 78 0.92 8.37 -3.84
N PHE A 79 0.09 7.84 -2.95
CA PHE A 79 -0.28 8.49 -1.69
C PHE A 79 0.97 8.80 -0.85
N LEU A 80 1.88 7.82 -0.67
CA LEU A 80 3.12 8.02 0.07
C LEU A 80 3.98 9.12 -0.56
N ILE A 81 4.14 9.10 -1.89
CA ILE A 81 4.88 10.13 -2.62
C ILE A 81 4.23 11.50 -2.35
N LEU A 82 2.94 11.65 -2.62
CA LEU A 82 2.23 12.91 -2.42
C LEU A 82 2.31 13.40 -0.97
N TYR A 83 2.21 12.51 0.01
CA TYR A 83 2.32 12.83 1.42
C TYR A 83 3.73 13.34 1.78
N MET A 84 4.77 12.65 1.31
CA MET A 84 6.16 13.08 1.50
C MET A 84 6.43 14.41 0.80
N THR A 85 5.93 14.60 -0.42
CA THR A 85 6.11 15.86 -1.16
C THR A 85 5.32 16.99 -0.53
N LEU A 86 4.09 16.76 -0.02
CA LEU A 86 3.35 17.77 0.75
C LEU A 86 4.09 18.09 2.05
N GLY A 87 4.61 17.08 2.74
CA GLY A 87 5.46 17.25 3.92
C GLY A 87 6.65 18.17 3.61
N TYR A 88 7.37 17.88 2.52
CA TYR A 88 8.50 18.68 2.03
C TYR A 88 8.09 20.12 1.68
N VAL A 89 7.00 20.29 0.93
CA VAL A 89 6.54 21.62 0.45
C VAL A 89 5.97 22.48 1.59
N ILE A 90 5.25 21.89 2.54
CA ILE A 90 4.62 22.62 3.65
C ILE A 90 5.64 22.94 4.74
N TRP A 91 6.56 22.02 5.03
CA TRP A 91 7.48 22.14 6.16
C TRP A 91 8.91 22.54 5.76
N GLY A 92 9.23 22.59 4.47
CA GLY A 92 10.49 23.15 3.93
C GLY A 92 11.77 22.44 4.39
N VAL A 93 11.68 21.16 4.75
CA VAL A 93 12.81 20.33 5.19
C VAL A 93 13.24 19.40 4.08
#